data_AF-A0A356XGM1-F1
#
_entry.id   AF-A0A356XGM1-F1
#
_cell.length_a   1.000
_cell.length_b   1.000
_cell.length_c   1.000
_cell.angle_alpha   90.00
_cell.angle_beta   90.00
_cell.angle_gamma   90.00
#
_symmetry.space_group_name_H-M   'P 1'
#
loop_
_entity.id
_entity.type
_entity.pdbx_description
1 polymer ?
#
loop_
_entity_poly.entity_id
_entity_poly.type
_entity_poly.pdbx_seq_one_letter_code
_entity_poly.pdbx_strand_id
1 'polypeptide(L)' 'MTQIQDGSLPDVRGMTYREAVDLLAGLGILKVSCKITKPPRQGFPEDLESCRVLRLSVAGDGQVCLLVCPPVSTHRR' A
#
# COMPACT_ATOMS: atom_id res chain seq x y z
N MET A 1 5.59 21.77 -8.39
CA MET A 1 4.69 20.80 -7.70
C MET A 1 4.29 19.78 -8.74
N THR A 2 4.70 18.53 -8.60
CA THR A 2 4.45 17.48 -9.60
C THR A 2 3.03 16.97 -9.43
N GLN A 3 2.17 17.24 -10.40
CA GLN A 3 0.82 16.66 -10.46
C GLN A 3 0.95 15.17 -10.80
N ILE A 4 0.72 14.30 -9.82
CA ILE A 4 0.69 12.85 -10.04
C ILE A 4 -0.68 12.52 -10.65
N GLN A 5 -0.70 11.99 -11.87
CA GLN A 5 -1.91 11.51 -12.53
C GLN A 5 -1.99 9.98 -12.38
N ASP A 6 -3.19 9.42 -12.19
CA ASP A 6 -3.39 7.96 -11.98
C ASP A 6 -2.75 7.09 -13.08
N GLY A 7 -2.60 7.60 -14.30
CA GLY A 7 -1.99 6.88 -15.42
C GLY A 7 -0.46 6.84 -15.44
N SER A 8 0.23 7.59 -14.57
CA SER A 8 1.71 7.62 -14.50
C SER A 8 2.27 6.77 -13.37
N LEU A 9 1.41 6.10 -12.59
CA LEU A 9 1.85 5.32 -11.46
C LEU A 9 2.15 3.87 -11.85
N PRO A 10 3.24 3.31 -11.33
CA PRO A 10 3.57 1.91 -11.53
C PRO A 10 2.50 1.03 -10.87
N ASP A 11 2.15 -0.08 -11.53
CA ASP A 11 1.27 -1.07 -10.92
C ASP A 11 2.04 -1.84 -9.82
N VAL A 12 1.73 -1.51 -8.58
CA VAL A 12 2.31 -2.14 -7.38
C VAL A 12 1.40 -3.22 -6.79
N ARG A 13 0.31 -3.58 -7.47
CA ARG A 13 -0.61 -4.62 -6.97
C ARG A 13 0.09 -5.96 -6.84
N GLY A 14 -0.11 -6.61 -5.69
CA GLY A 14 0.52 -7.89 -5.36
C GLY A 14 1.92 -7.78 -4.75
N MET A 15 2.58 -6.62 -4.84
CA MET A 15 3.81 -6.33 -4.11
C MET A 15 3.55 -6.25 -2.61
N THR A 16 4.59 -6.47 -1.82
CA THR A 16 4.58 -6.14 -0.39
C THR A 16 4.51 -4.62 -0.20
N TYR A 17 4.02 -4.18 0.96
CA TYR A 17 3.97 -2.76 1.30
C TYR A 17 5.36 -2.13 1.22
N ARG A 18 6.39 -2.84 1.69
CA ARG A 18 7.78 -2.39 1.60
C ARG A 18 8.24 -2.18 0.16
N GLU A 19 8.08 -3.19 -0.70
CA GLU A 19 8.46 -3.08 -2.11
C GLU A 19 7.74 -1.93 -2.82
N ALA A 20 6.44 -1.76 -2.53
CA ALA A 20 5.65 -0.68 -3.10
C ALA A 20 6.13 0.70 -2.62
N VAL A 21 6.46 0.85 -1.34
CA VAL A 21 7.00 2.10 -0.79
C VAL A 21 8.37 2.42 -1.36
N ASP A 22 9.28 1.43 -1.43
CA ASP A 22 10.62 1.61 -1.99
C ASP A 22 10.55 2.05 -3.45
N LEU A 23 9.65 1.44 -4.24
CA LEU A 23 9.45 1.78 -5.64
C LEU A 23 8.85 3.18 -5.80
N LEU A 24 7.85 3.55 -5.00
CA LEU A 24 7.26 4.89 -5.00
C LEU A 24 8.26 5.97 -4.56
N ALA A 25 9.09 5.67 -3.55
CA ALA A 25 10.16 6.56 -3.09
C ALA A 25 11.22 6.78 -4.20
N GLY A 26 11.57 5.74 -4.95
CA GLY A 26 12.45 5.84 -6.12
C GLY A 26 11.92 6.77 -7.23
N LEU A 27 10.59 6.96 -7.29
CA LEU A 27 9.92 7.90 -8.21
C LEU A 27 9.72 9.30 -7.61
N GLY A 28 10.21 9.55 -6.40
CA GLY A 28 10.04 10.83 -5.69
C GLY A 28 8.68 11.00 -5.00
N ILE A 29 7.91 9.92 -4.84
CA ILE A 29 6.62 9.93 -4.15
C ILE A 29 6.85 9.59 -2.68
N LEU A 30 6.98 10.63 -1.86
CA LEU A 30 7.31 10.50 -0.43
C LEU A 30 6.08 10.50 0.48
N LYS A 31 4.93 10.96 -0.02
CA LYS A 31 3.68 10.99 0.73
C LYS A 31 2.90 9.70 0.46
N VAL A 32 3.16 8.66 1.24
CA VAL A 32 2.41 7.40 1.16
C VAL A 32 1.59 7.21 2.42
N SER A 33 0.28 7.03 2.26
CA SER A 33 -0.63 6.60 3.33
C SER A 33 -1.07 5.16 3.08
N CYS A 34 -1.29 4.38 4.14
CA CYS A 34 -1.77 3.00 4.03
C CYS A 34 -3.16 2.85 4.64
N LYS A 35 -3.99 2.02 4.02
CA LYS A 35 -5.26 1.53 4.54
C LYS A 35 -5.22 0.01 4.50
N ILE A 36 -5.51 -0.63 5.62
CA ILE A 36 -5.49 -2.09 5.69
C ILE A 36 -6.93 -2.59 5.58
N THR A 37 -7.22 -3.43 4.59
CA THR A 37 -8.47 -4.18 4.54
C THR A 37 -8.37 -5.34 5.52
N LYS A 38 -9.13 -5.27 6.61
CA LYS A 38 -9.20 -6.36 7.60
C LYS A 38 -10.66 -6.70 7.88
N PRO A 39 -10.95 -7.96 8.25
CA PRO A 39 -12.17 -8.26 8.98
C PRO A 39 -12.21 -7.44 10.28
N PRO A 40 -13.38 -6.97 10.76
CA PRO A 40 -13.52 -6.07 11.92
C PRO A 40 -12.86 -6.52 13.24
N ARG A 41 -12.37 -7.76 13.31
CA ARG A 41 -11.86 -8.42 14.52
C ARG A 41 -10.35 -8.67 14.51
N GLN A 42 -9.65 -8.37 13.41
CA GLN A 42 -8.19 -8.45 13.36
C GLN A 42 -7.60 -7.07 13.71
N GLY A 43 -6.71 -7.04 14.70
CA GLY A 43 -5.94 -5.85 15.08
C GLY A 43 -5.06 -5.33 13.93
N PHE A 44 -4.28 -4.28 14.17
CA PHE A 44 -3.20 -3.94 13.22
C PHE A 44 -2.24 -5.11 13.10
N PRO A 45 -1.91 -5.56 11.86
CA PRO A 45 -0.88 -6.58 11.69
C PRO A 45 0.38 -6.05 12.35
N GLU A 46 1.05 -6.90 13.11
CA GLU A 46 2.31 -6.57 13.78
C GLU A 46 3.39 -6.21 12.75
N ASP A 47 3.27 -6.78 11.55
CA ASP A 47 4.14 -6.53 10.42
C ASP A 47 3.34 -5.99 9.22
N LEU A 48 3.38 -4.66 9.05
CA LEU A 48 2.81 -3.98 7.90
C LEU A 48 3.64 -4.23 6.63
N GLU A 49 4.96 -4.43 6.77
CA GLU A 49 5.87 -4.53 5.62
C GLU A 49 5.54 -5.74 4.75
N SER A 50 5.11 -6.84 5.35
CA SER A 50 4.68 -8.06 4.65
C SER A 50 3.25 -8.03 4.11
N CYS A 51 2.47 -6.98 4.39
CA CYS A 51 1.13 -6.83 3.82
C CYS A 51 1.21 -6.65 2.30
N ARG A 52 0.27 -7.25 1.55
CA ARG A 52 0.23 -7.13 0.10
C ARG A 52 -0.65 -5.98 -0.35
N VAL A 53 -0.21 -5.23 -1.35
CA VAL A 53 -1.00 -4.15 -1.94
C VAL A 53 -2.12 -4.73 -2.83
N LEU A 54 -3.35 -4.32 -2.55
CA LEU A 54 -4.54 -4.64 -3.32
C LEU A 54 -4.88 -3.55 -4.33
N ARG A 55 -4.72 -2.29 -3.92
CA ARG A 55 -5.08 -1.13 -4.74
C ARG A 55 -4.21 0.05 -4.39
N LEU A 56 -3.91 0.84 -5.41
CA LEU A 56 -3.29 2.15 -5.29
C LEU A 56 -4.31 3.22 -5.67
N SER A 57 -4.28 4.38 -5.03
CA SER A 57 -5.11 5.54 -5.39
C SER A 57 -4.38 6.84 -5.09
N VAL A 58 -4.57 7.85 -5.92
CA VAL A 58 -4.00 9.18 -5.70
C VAL A 58 -5.00 10.06 -4.95
N ALA A 59 -4.53 10.72 -3.89
CA ALA A 59 -5.28 11.76 -3.18
C ALA A 59 -4.93 13.14 -3.75
N GLY A 60 -5.81 14.12 -3.52
CA GLY A 60 -5.76 15.45 -4.15
C GLY A 60 -4.51 16.31 -3.87
N ASP A 61 -3.61 15.91 -2.98
CA ASP A 61 -2.37 16.61 -2.63
C ASP A 61 -1.09 15.91 -3.12
N GLY A 62 -1.23 14.93 -4.02
CA GLY A 62 -0.13 14.09 -4.49
C GLY A 62 0.28 13.02 -3.47
N GLN A 63 -0.52 12.80 -2.42
CA GLN A 63 -0.38 11.64 -1.57
C GLN A 63 -0.88 10.39 -2.30
N VAL A 64 -0.15 9.29 -2.18
CA VAL A 64 -0.56 7.98 -2.66
C VAL A 64 -1.11 7.17 -1.49
N CYS A 65 -2.29 6.60 -1.68
CA CYS A 65 -2.97 5.78 -0.70
C CYS A 65 -2.90 4.31 -1.16
N LEU A 66 -2.23 3.47 -0.36
CA LEU A 66 -2.11 2.04 -0.60
C LEU A 66 -3.15 1.29 0.23
N LEU A 67 -4.04 0.57 -0.44
CA LEU A 67 -4.91 -0.41 0.18
C LEU A 67 -4.16 -1.73 0.26
N VAL A 68 -3.93 -2.24 1.47
CA VAL A 68 -3.17 -3.47 1.70
C VAL A 68 -3.98 -4.52 2.45
N CYS A 69 -3.68 -5.79 2.24
CA CYS A 69 -4.19 -6.89 3.05
C CYS A 69 -3.06 -7.56 3.84
N PRO A 70 -3.33 -8.00 5.08
CA PRO A 70 -2.39 -8.85 5.81
C PRO A 70 -2.11 -10.13 5.01
N PRO A 71 -0.91 -10.71 5.12
CA PRO A 71 -0.69 -12.07 4.63
C PRO A 71 -1.71 -13.00 5.28
N VAL A 72 -2.23 -13.94 4.49
CA VAL A 72 -3.14 -14.96 5.01
C VAL A 72 -2.32 -15.84 5.95
N SER A 73 -2.30 -15.52 7.24
CA SER A 73 -1.82 -16.44 8.24
C SER A 73 -2.70 -17.68 8.12
N THR A 74 -2.17 -18.75 7.53
CA THR A 74 -2.75 -20.09 7.67
C THR A 74 -2.62 -20.50 9.13
N HIS A 75 -3.37 -19.86 10.01
CA HIS A 75 -3.69 -20.42 11.32
C HIS A 75 -4.67 -21.56 11.06
N ARG A 76 -4.11 -22.72 10.67
CA ARG A 76 -4.64 -23.98 11.14
C ARG A 76 -4.45 -23.97 12.66
N ARG A 77 -5.51 -23.65 13.40
CA ARG A 77 -5.77 -24.22 14.71
C ARG A 77 -7.22 -24.61 14.76
#